data_AF-A0A1J4WKS6-F1
#
_entry.id   AF-A0A1J4WKS6-F1
#
_cell.length_a   1.000
_cell.length_b   1.000
_cell.length_c   1.000
_cell.angle_alpha   90.00
_cell.angle_beta   90.00
_cell.angle_gamma   90.00
#
_symmetry.space_group_name_H-M   'P 1'
#
loop_
_entity.id
_entity.type
_entity.pdbx_description
1 polymer ?
#
loop_
_entity_poly.entity_id
_entity_poly.type
_entity_poly.pdbx_seq_one_letter_code
_entity_poly.pdbx_strand_id
1 'polypeptide(L)'
;MAKKKIFTITVCSLSILIIGLVIYFYLINDRKDDNDSTMFLSSQDTSLSLSLAPILYCNKQEYFNLQDVYVIMHPEKPIIAYHLFWDDDIDFPNDQHPNDHEIIWVKYNDAGAVVNLWTYWHGKILEQNFTAGDNNTRPVVYVQWGKHGLLPSNWNDKFSLRPKTEIFLHYLFWRYRYAHKSGEIDKNWPKRYNGSFASYISFERQIDTKTIIKKENILTGLDVSVMIQSRYGENFKHKIEWP
;
A
#
# COMPACT_ATOMS: atom_id res chain seq x y z
N MET A 1 20.85 -51.64 43.91
CA MET A 1 20.85 -51.40 42.44
C MET A 1 19.96 -50.23 41.97
N ALA A 2 19.01 -49.71 42.76
CA ALA A 2 18.08 -48.66 42.30
C ALA A 2 18.66 -47.23 42.16
N LYS A 3 19.69 -46.86 42.94
CA LYS A 3 20.23 -45.48 42.94
C LYS A 3 21.01 -45.08 41.67
N LYS A 4 21.60 -46.04 40.94
CA LYS A 4 22.37 -45.74 39.71
C LYS A 4 21.48 -45.39 38.51
N LYS A 5 20.26 -45.97 38.41
CA LYS A 5 19.33 -45.68 37.30
C LYS A 5 18.69 -44.30 37.40
N ILE A 6 18.45 -43.80 38.60
CA ILE A 6 17.84 -42.47 38.82
C ILE A 6 18.82 -41.36 38.39
N PHE A 7 20.11 -41.50 38.70
CA PHE A 7 21.11 -40.49 38.35
C PHE A 7 21.34 -40.36 36.83
N THR A 8 21.33 -41.49 36.08
CA THR A 8 21.48 -41.45 34.62
C THR A 8 20.27 -40.84 33.91
N ILE A 9 19.05 -41.04 34.43
CA ILE A 9 17.84 -40.47 33.83
C ILE A 9 17.81 -38.95 34.05
N THR A 10 18.15 -38.46 35.25
CA THR A 10 18.14 -37.01 35.54
C THR A 10 19.19 -36.24 34.73
N VAL A 11 20.37 -36.83 34.48
CA VAL A 11 21.42 -36.17 33.68
C VAL A 11 21.05 -36.11 32.19
N CYS A 12 20.39 -37.14 31.64
CA CYS A 12 19.88 -37.11 30.26
C CYS A 12 18.73 -36.11 30.08
N SER A 13 17.85 -35.94 31.08
CA SER A 13 16.76 -34.95 31.00
C SER A 13 17.29 -33.52 31.01
N LEU A 14 18.34 -33.24 31.80
CA LEU A 14 18.92 -31.90 31.90
C LEU A 14 19.69 -31.51 30.63
N SER A 15 20.41 -32.44 30.01
CA SER A 15 21.14 -32.19 28.76
C SER A 15 20.21 -31.97 27.57
N ILE A 16 19.08 -32.68 27.48
CA ILE A 16 18.05 -32.41 26.46
C ILE A 16 17.43 -31.03 26.65
N LEU A 17 17.16 -30.62 27.90
CA LEU A 17 16.59 -29.31 28.20
C LEU A 17 17.57 -28.17 27.84
N ILE A 18 18.87 -28.35 28.14
CA ILE A 18 19.92 -27.38 27.80
C ILE A 18 20.11 -27.30 26.29
N ILE A 19 20.14 -28.44 25.57
CA ILE A 19 20.22 -28.44 24.11
C ILE A 19 18.99 -27.77 23.49
N GLY A 20 17.79 -28.06 24.01
CA GLY A 20 16.56 -27.40 23.59
C GLY A 20 16.58 -25.88 23.81
N LEU A 21 17.10 -25.43 24.96
CA LEU A 21 17.29 -24.01 25.25
C LEU A 21 18.35 -23.37 24.35
N VAL A 22 19.47 -24.04 24.09
CA VAL A 22 20.51 -23.53 23.19
C VAL A 22 19.98 -23.44 21.75
N ILE A 23 19.23 -24.44 21.28
CA ILE A 23 18.59 -24.39 19.96
C ILE A 23 17.53 -23.29 19.93
N TYR A 24 16.72 -23.14 20.98
CA TYR A 24 15.72 -22.07 21.08
C TYR A 24 16.35 -20.68 21.08
N PHE A 25 17.43 -20.47 21.84
CA PHE A 25 18.20 -19.23 21.85
C PHE A 25 18.92 -18.99 20.54
N TYR A 26 19.46 -20.03 19.89
CA TYR A 26 20.08 -19.92 18.58
C TYR A 26 19.03 -19.55 17.54
N LEU A 27 17.88 -20.22 17.47
CA LEU A 27 16.79 -19.90 16.54
C LEU A 27 16.15 -18.51 16.79
N ILE A 28 16.20 -18.00 18.02
CA ILE A 28 15.72 -16.64 18.35
C ILE A 28 16.78 -15.57 18.05
N ASN A 29 18.06 -15.86 18.30
CA ASN A 29 19.14 -14.90 18.05
C ASN A 29 19.54 -14.85 16.57
N ASP A 30 19.49 -15.97 15.85
CA ASP A 30 19.68 -16.04 14.38
C ASP A 30 18.56 -15.26 13.64
N ARG A 31 17.40 -15.05 14.30
CA ARG A 31 16.34 -14.14 13.82
C ARG A 31 16.54 -12.66 14.18
N LYS A 32 17.47 -12.34 15.08
CA LYS A 32 17.67 -10.96 15.57
C LYS A 32 18.74 -10.18 14.81
N ASP A 33 19.65 -10.85 14.12
CA ASP A 33 20.79 -10.18 13.49
C ASP A 33 20.61 -9.87 11.99
N ASP A 34 19.56 -10.38 11.34
CA ASP A 34 19.27 -10.10 9.90
C ASP A 34 18.12 -9.11 9.67
N ASN A 35 17.47 -8.60 10.72
CA ASN A 35 16.19 -7.90 10.60
C ASN A 35 16.20 -6.42 11.02
N ASP A 36 17.36 -5.76 10.99
CA ASP A 36 17.44 -4.29 10.93
C ASP A 36 17.50 -3.83 9.46
N SER A 37 16.57 -4.35 8.65
CA SER A 37 16.54 -4.15 7.19
C SER A 37 15.87 -2.84 6.77
N THR A 38 15.63 -1.90 7.69
CA THR A 38 15.41 -0.50 7.33
C THR A 38 16.74 0.21 7.08
N MET A 39 17.37 -0.09 5.95
CA MET A 39 18.50 0.72 5.47
C MET A 39 18.01 2.13 5.11
N PHE A 40 18.67 3.14 5.67
CA PHE A 40 18.50 4.52 5.20
C PHE A 40 18.92 4.61 3.73
N LEU A 41 18.01 5.11 2.91
CA LEU A 41 18.23 5.26 1.48
C LEU A 41 19.31 6.29 1.15
N SER A 42 20.02 6.04 0.05
CA SER A 42 20.95 7.03 -0.48
C SER A 42 20.21 8.28 -0.97
N SER A 43 20.93 9.40 -1.10
CA SER A 43 20.38 10.63 -1.70
C SER A 43 19.90 10.41 -3.14
N GLN A 44 20.54 9.48 -3.86
CA GLN A 44 20.17 9.13 -5.22
C GLN A 44 18.85 8.37 -5.26
N ASP A 45 18.68 7.39 -4.39
CA ASP A 45 17.43 6.63 -4.26
C ASP A 45 16.28 7.52 -3.84
N THR A 46 16.50 8.39 -2.85
CA THR A 46 15.52 9.41 -2.45
C THR A 46 15.10 10.28 -3.64
N SER A 47 16.06 10.73 -4.45
CA SER A 47 15.78 11.57 -5.62
C SER A 47 15.01 10.82 -6.70
N LEU A 48 15.32 9.53 -6.91
CA LEU A 48 14.64 8.65 -7.84
C LEU A 48 13.19 8.38 -7.41
N SER A 49 12.97 8.01 -6.14
CA SER A 49 11.63 7.85 -5.55
C SER A 49 10.77 9.10 -5.74
N LEU A 50 11.33 10.29 -5.52
CA LEU A 50 10.59 11.54 -5.68
C LEU A 50 10.38 11.93 -7.16
N SER A 51 11.29 11.56 -8.06
CA SER A 51 11.14 11.84 -9.49
C SER A 51 10.11 10.93 -10.17
N LEU A 52 9.90 9.74 -9.61
CA LEU A 52 8.96 8.72 -10.11
C LEU A 52 7.62 8.71 -9.37
N ALA A 53 7.44 9.55 -8.35
CA ALA A 53 6.23 9.62 -7.55
C ALA A 53 4.98 9.88 -8.42
N PRO A 54 3.91 9.08 -8.35
CA PRO A 54 2.72 9.27 -9.20
C PRO A 54 2.03 10.63 -9.00
N ILE A 55 1.39 11.15 -10.04
CA ILE A 55 0.45 12.28 -9.92
C ILE A 55 -0.95 11.70 -9.84
N LEU A 56 -1.70 12.05 -8.79
CA LEU A 56 -3.06 11.57 -8.61
C LEU A 56 -4.05 12.61 -9.13
N TYR A 57 -5.13 12.14 -9.72
CA TYR A 57 -6.25 12.97 -10.16
C TYR A 57 -7.52 12.41 -9.55
N CYS A 58 -8.11 13.20 -8.66
CA CYS A 58 -9.32 12.86 -7.91
C CYS A 58 -10.53 13.57 -8.51
N ASN A 59 -11.71 13.09 -8.15
CA ASN A 59 -12.93 13.84 -8.35
C ASN A 59 -12.86 15.21 -7.62
N LYS A 60 -13.45 16.27 -8.21
CA LYS A 60 -13.50 17.62 -7.62
C LYS A 60 -14.25 17.67 -6.28
N GLN A 61 -15.20 16.76 -6.08
CA GLN A 61 -16.01 16.62 -4.87
C GLN A 61 -15.47 15.54 -3.92
N GLU A 62 -14.24 15.06 -4.13
CA GLU A 62 -13.59 14.13 -3.19
C GLU A 62 -13.50 14.77 -1.80
N TYR A 63 -14.06 14.09 -0.81
CA TYR A 63 -14.18 14.55 0.56
C TYR A 63 -12.99 14.11 1.41
N PHE A 64 -12.46 12.92 1.13
CA PHE A 64 -11.38 12.29 1.87
C PHE A 64 -10.03 12.81 1.37
N ASN A 65 -9.14 13.12 2.31
CA ASN A 65 -7.81 13.65 2.02
C ASN A 65 -6.78 12.55 1.99
N LEU A 66 -5.74 12.71 1.17
CA LEU A 66 -4.55 11.87 1.26
C LEU A 66 -3.70 12.37 2.44
N GLN A 67 -3.58 11.55 3.48
CA GLN A 67 -2.92 11.90 4.74
C GLN A 67 -1.42 11.65 4.70
N ASP A 68 -1.00 10.50 4.17
CA ASP A 68 0.42 10.15 4.07
C ASP A 68 0.72 9.27 2.86
N VAL A 69 2.00 9.25 2.47
CA VAL A 69 2.53 8.40 1.42
C VAL A 69 3.82 7.76 1.89
N TYR A 70 3.83 6.43 1.95
CA TYR A 70 5.02 5.63 2.19
C TYR A 70 5.58 5.11 0.88
N VAL A 71 6.90 5.24 0.71
CA VAL A 71 7.59 4.85 -0.52
C VAL A 71 8.55 3.71 -0.20
N ILE A 72 8.32 2.55 -0.78
CA ILE A 72 9.11 1.36 -0.52
C ILE A 72 9.80 0.92 -1.81
N MET A 73 11.12 0.99 -1.83
CA MET A 73 11.93 0.47 -2.91
C MET A 73 12.15 -1.03 -2.71
N HIS A 74 11.97 -1.80 -3.78
CA HIS A 74 12.32 -3.21 -3.75
C HIS A 74 13.85 -3.35 -3.76
N PRO A 75 14.46 -4.20 -2.91
CA PRO A 75 15.92 -4.27 -2.79
C PRO A 75 16.62 -4.83 -4.04
N GLU A 76 15.97 -5.74 -4.76
CA GLU A 76 16.57 -6.44 -5.91
C GLU A 76 15.95 -6.13 -7.29
N LYS A 77 14.77 -5.52 -7.32
CA LYS A 77 14.01 -5.28 -8.57
C LYS A 77 13.85 -3.78 -8.75
N PRO A 78 13.85 -3.26 -9.99
CA PRO A 78 13.66 -1.83 -10.24
C PRO A 78 12.18 -1.46 -10.13
N ILE A 79 11.61 -1.64 -8.93
CA ILE A 79 10.20 -1.41 -8.61
C ILE A 79 10.14 -0.55 -7.34
N ILE A 80 9.30 0.48 -7.37
CA ILE A 80 8.97 1.32 -6.21
C ILE A 80 7.48 1.18 -5.94
N ALA A 81 7.11 0.82 -4.71
CA ALA A 81 5.74 0.84 -4.22
C ALA A 81 5.45 2.19 -3.54
N TYR A 82 4.31 2.80 -3.86
CA TYR A 82 3.77 3.99 -3.22
C TYR A 82 2.48 3.59 -2.52
N HIS A 83 2.54 3.56 -1.19
CA HIS A 83 1.43 3.25 -0.30
C HIS A 83 0.75 4.55 0.11
N LEU A 84 -0.50 4.71 -0.31
CA LEU A 84 -1.32 5.89 -0.10
C LEU A 84 -2.24 5.65 1.09
N PHE A 85 -2.20 6.53 2.08
CA PHE A 85 -3.08 6.48 3.25
C PHE A 85 -4.07 7.64 3.18
N TRP A 86 -5.32 7.35 2.84
CA TRP A 86 -6.39 8.33 2.79
C TRP A 86 -7.07 8.45 4.14
N ASP A 87 -7.78 9.55 4.38
CA ASP A 87 -8.96 9.49 5.26
C ASP A 87 -9.79 8.28 4.83
N ASP A 88 -10.34 7.55 5.80
CA ASP A 88 -11.14 6.32 5.62
C ASP A 88 -12.10 6.35 4.42
N ASP A 89 -12.57 5.19 3.95
CA ASP A 89 -13.44 5.10 2.79
C ASP A 89 -14.94 5.18 3.16
N ILE A 90 -15.78 5.56 2.19
CA ILE A 90 -17.23 5.66 2.39
C ILE A 90 -17.92 4.29 2.58
N ASP A 91 -17.24 3.16 2.35
CA ASP A 91 -17.81 1.82 2.52
C ASP A 91 -17.84 1.36 3.97
N PHE A 92 -16.80 1.67 4.76
CA PHE A 92 -16.54 0.98 6.03
C PHE A 92 -16.20 1.90 7.22
N PRO A 93 -17.05 2.88 7.59
CA PRO A 93 -16.75 3.90 8.62
C PRO A 93 -16.44 3.43 10.05
N ASN A 94 -16.43 2.12 10.31
CA ASN A 94 -16.30 1.49 11.63
C ASN A 94 -15.64 0.11 11.58
N ASP A 95 -14.84 -0.21 10.55
CA ASP A 95 -14.18 -1.52 10.45
C ASP A 95 -12.86 -1.62 11.24
N GLN A 96 -12.57 -0.62 12.09
CA GLN A 96 -11.35 -0.47 12.90
C GLN A 96 -10.09 -0.16 12.09
N HIS A 97 -10.22 0.17 10.81
CA HIS A 97 -9.17 0.77 10.01
C HIS A 97 -9.42 2.28 9.91
N PRO A 98 -8.62 3.13 10.56
CA PRO A 98 -8.83 4.58 10.54
C PRO A 98 -8.60 5.22 9.17
N ASN A 99 -8.04 4.46 8.21
CA ASN A 99 -7.62 4.94 6.91
C ASN A 99 -7.84 3.87 5.85
N ASP A 100 -8.21 4.32 4.65
CA ASP A 100 -8.10 3.48 3.47
C ASP A 100 -6.66 3.49 2.95
N HIS A 101 -6.16 2.31 2.65
CA HIS A 101 -4.79 2.06 2.24
C HIS A 101 -4.77 1.59 0.80
N GLU A 102 -4.22 2.36 -0.13
CA GLU A 102 -4.12 2.03 -1.55
C GLU A 102 -2.67 1.93 -2.03
N ILE A 103 -2.42 1.17 -3.10
CA ILE A 103 -1.03 0.91 -3.56
C ILE A 103 -0.87 1.14 -5.06
N ILE A 104 0.21 1.82 -5.41
CA ILE A 104 0.72 1.98 -6.77
C ILE A 104 2.13 1.37 -6.84
N TRP A 105 2.43 0.58 -7.87
CA TRP A 105 3.80 0.13 -8.14
C TRP A 105 4.30 0.72 -9.45
N VAL A 106 5.53 1.23 -9.43
CA VAL A 106 6.19 1.81 -10.60
C VAL A 106 7.44 1.01 -10.89
N LYS A 107 7.51 0.40 -12.07
CA LYS A 107 8.75 -0.20 -12.60
C LYS A 107 9.52 0.84 -13.40
N TYR A 108 10.82 0.88 -13.20
CA TYR A 108 11.73 1.73 -13.96
C TYR A 108 12.83 0.93 -14.66
N ASN A 109 13.54 1.56 -15.59
CA ASN A 109 14.73 1.01 -16.24
C ASN A 109 16.02 1.61 -15.66
N ASP A 110 17.17 1.16 -16.14
CA ASP A 110 18.48 1.63 -15.66
C ASP A 110 18.72 3.14 -15.85
N ALA A 111 18.00 3.77 -16.78
CA ALA A 111 18.02 5.22 -16.98
C ALA A 111 17.11 5.99 -16.01
N GLY A 112 16.40 5.30 -15.11
CA GLY A 112 15.45 5.88 -14.18
C GLY A 112 14.13 6.31 -14.84
N ALA A 113 13.79 5.81 -16.03
CA ALA A 113 12.53 6.09 -16.70
C ALA A 113 11.47 5.03 -16.35
N VAL A 114 10.21 5.46 -16.21
CA VAL A 114 9.07 4.55 -15.99
C VAL A 114 8.87 3.65 -17.20
N VAL A 115 8.76 2.34 -16.97
CA VAL A 115 8.48 1.34 -18.01
C VAL A 115 7.20 0.56 -17.75
N ASN A 116 6.75 0.47 -16.50
CA ASN A 116 5.47 -0.16 -16.15
C ASN A 116 4.86 0.50 -14.91
N LEU A 117 3.54 0.45 -14.81
CA LEU A 117 2.73 0.92 -13.70
C LEU A 117 1.69 -0.15 -13.37
N TRP A 118 1.61 -0.51 -12.10
CA TRP A 118 0.52 -1.30 -11.56
C TRP A 118 -0.27 -0.48 -10.53
N THR A 119 -1.58 -0.66 -10.52
CA THR A 119 -2.49 0.01 -9.59
C THR A 119 -3.45 -0.99 -8.97
N TYR A 120 -3.79 -0.79 -7.70
CA TYR A 120 -4.77 -1.63 -7.01
C TYR A 120 -6.20 -1.12 -7.23
N TRP A 121 -7.05 -1.98 -7.80
CA TRP A 121 -8.45 -1.71 -8.11
C TRP A 121 -9.33 -2.81 -7.52
N HIS A 122 -9.87 -2.57 -6.32
CA HIS A 122 -10.84 -3.45 -5.64
C HIS A 122 -10.51 -4.95 -5.72
N GLY A 123 -9.31 -5.32 -5.28
CA GLY A 123 -8.83 -6.71 -5.29
C GLY A 123 -8.23 -7.17 -6.62
N LYS A 124 -8.00 -6.25 -7.57
CA LYS A 124 -7.30 -6.52 -8.82
C LYS A 124 -6.11 -5.60 -9.01
N ILE A 125 -5.13 -6.11 -9.74
CA ILE A 125 -4.00 -5.32 -10.22
C ILE A 125 -4.26 -4.94 -11.67
N LEU A 126 -4.28 -3.64 -11.97
CA LEU A 126 -4.38 -3.10 -13.33
C LEU A 126 -3.01 -2.64 -13.81
N GLU A 127 -2.66 -2.95 -15.05
CA GLU A 127 -1.31 -2.75 -15.59
C GLU A 127 -1.28 -1.79 -16.80
N GLN A 128 -0.33 -0.86 -16.78
CA GLN A 128 0.01 0.03 -17.89
C GLN A 128 1.52 -0.02 -18.22
N ASN A 129 1.83 -0.52 -19.41
CA ASN A 129 3.18 -0.48 -19.97
C ASN A 129 3.43 0.86 -20.67
N PHE A 130 4.65 1.37 -20.56
CA PHE A 130 5.10 2.61 -21.21
C PHE A 130 6.08 2.29 -22.32
N THR A 131 6.08 3.10 -23.38
CA THR A 131 7.03 2.95 -24.49
C THR A 131 8.22 3.88 -24.33
N ALA A 132 9.40 3.43 -24.78
CA ALA A 132 10.60 4.26 -24.79
C ALA A 132 10.37 5.49 -25.69
N GLY A 133 10.18 6.66 -25.09
CA GLY A 133 9.73 7.88 -25.79
C GLY A 133 8.68 8.66 -25.01
N ASP A 134 7.91 8.01 -24.13
CA ASP A 134 7.04 8.67 -23.13
C ASP A 134 7.87 9.32 -21.98
N ASN A 135 9.16 9.50 -22.23
CA ASN A 135 10.23 9.64 -21.23
C ASN A 135 10.06 10.89 -20.38
N ASN A 136 10.16 10.69 -19.05
CA ASN A 136 10.23 11.67 -17.97
C ASN A 136 8.92 12.19 -17.36
N THR A 137 7.77 11.62 -17.68
CA THR A 137 6.56 11.99 -16.94
C THR A 137 6.32 11.02 -15.79
N ARG A 138 6.17 11.59 -14.59
CA ARG A 138 5.58 10.91 -13.44
C ARG A 138 4.27 10.23 -13.85
N PRO A 139 4.01 8.98 -13.46
CA PRO A 139 2.82 8.27 -13.90
C PRO A 139 1.57 8.95 -13.38
N VAL A 140 0.55 9.04 -14.22
CA VAL A 140 -0.76 9.60 -13.86
C VAL A 140 -1.70 8.48 -13.43
N VAL A 141 -2.34 8.66 -12.28
CA VAL A 141 -3.30 7.71 -11.71
C VAL A 141 -4.59 8.44 -11.34
N TYR A 142 -5.73 7.87 -11.69
CA TYR A 142 -7.04 8.39 -11.32
C TYR A 142 -7.55 7.69 -10.07
N VAL A 143 -8.11 8.47 -9.15
CA VAL A 143 -8.60 7.99 -7.85
C VAL A 143 -10.12 8.01 -7.86
N GLN A 144 -10.73 6.86 -7.61
CA GLN A 144 -12.18 6.76 -7.53
C GLN A 144 -12.72 7.55 -6.34
N TRP A 145 -13.79 8.31 -6.59
CA TRP A 145 -14.48 9.05 -5.54
C TRP A 145 -14.94 8.13 -4.40
N GLY A 146 -14.60 8.49 -3.17
CA GLY A 146 -15.11 7.92 -1.93
C GLY A 146 -14.61 6.51 -1.54
N LYS A 147 -14.17 5.68 -2.50
CA LYS A 147 -13.62 4.33 -2.24
C LYS A 147 -12.13 4.18 -2.59
N HIS A 148 -11.54 5.25 -3.13
CA HIS A 148 -10.15 5.40 -3.56
C HIS A 148 -9.53 4.33 -4.49
N GLY A 149 -10.32 3.44 -5.08
CA GLY A 149 -9.84 2.52 -6.12
C GLY A 149 -9.05 3.23 -7.21
N LEU A 150 -7.87 2.70 -7.55
CA LEU A 150 -6.90 3.35 -8.42
C LEU A 150 -7.00 2.86 -9.86
N LEU A 151 -7.01 3.79 -10.81
CA LEU A 151 -7.07 3.52 -12.24
C LEU A 151 -5.84 4.09 -12.96
N PRO A 152 -5.17 3.31 -13.83
CA PRO A 152 -4.08 3.82 -14.67
C PRO A 152 -4.63 4.81 -15.70
N SER A 153 -3.78 5.67 -16.28
CA SER A 153 -4.25 6.75 -17.16
C SER A 153 -4.95 6.25 -18.44
N ASN A 154 -4.61 5.05 -18.89
CA ASN A 154 -5.23 4.37 -20.04
C ASN A 154 -6.41 3.46 -19.66
N TRP A 155 -7.00 3.61 -18.47
CA TRP A 155 -8.05 2.71 -17.97
C TRP A 155 -9.24 2.58 -18.92
N ASN A 156 -9.59 3.67 -19.60
CA ASN A 156 -10.75 3.72 -20.49
C ASN A 156 -10.47 3.09 -21.86
N ASP A 157 -9.21 2.92 -22.27
CA ASP A 157 -8.87 2.36 -23.58
C ASP A 157 -8.52 0.89 -23.50
N LYS A 158 -7.76 0.49 -22.47
CA LYS A 158 -7.11 -0.83 -22.41
C LYS A 158 -7.93 -1.91 -21.71
N PHE A 159 -8.80 -1.54 -20.76
CA PHE A 159 -9.45 -2.54 -19.91
C PHE A 159 -10.82 -2.94 -20.43
N SER A 160 -10.99 -4.26 -20.62
CA SER A 160 -11.95 -4.81 -21.56
C SER A 160 -13.38 -4.96 -21.04
N LEU A 161 -13.71 -4.59 -19.81
CA LEU A 161 -15.10 -4.33 -19.33
C LEU A 161 -15.10 -4.02 -17.83
N ARG A 162 -14.35 -4.79 -17.03
CA ARG A 162 -14.55 -4.83 -15.59
C ARG A 162 -14.37 -3.48 -14.87
N PRO A 163 -13.23 -2.76 -14.94
CA PRO A 163 -13.09 -1.50 -14.21
C PRO A 163 -14.10 -0.45 -14.69
N LYS A 164 -14.47 -0.46 -15.99
CA LYS A 164 -15.53 0.41 -16.54
C LYS A 164 -16.91 0.09 -15.97
N THR A 165 -17.25 -1.20 -15.89
CA THR A 165 -18.52 -1.65 -15.30
C THR A 165 -18.54 -1.36 -13.80
N GLU A 166 -17.46 -1.66 -13.08
CA GLU A 166 -17.37 -1.44 -11.63
C GLU A 166 -17.43 0.04 -11.28
N ILE A 167 -16.68 0.91 -11.96
CA ILE A 167 -16.76 2.36 -11.67
C ILE A 167 -18.16 2.91 -11.95
N PHE A 168 -18.84 2.42 -12.99
CA PHE A 168 -20.22 2.79 -13.28
C PHE A 168 -21.20 2.25 -12.22
N LEU A 169 -21.06 0.99 -11.80
CA LEU A 169 -21.89 0.40 -10.75
C LEU A 169 -21.67 1.09 -9.39
N HIS A 170 -20.43 1.43 -9.06
CA HIS A 170 -20.10 2.20 -7.86
C HIS A 170 -20.69 3.61 -7.93
N TYR A 171 -20.63 4.27 -9.08
CA TYR A 171 -21.34 5.53 -9.28
C TYR A 171 -22.85 5.36 -9.03
N LEU A 172 -23.51 4.37 -9.62
CA LEU A 172 -24.94 4.14 -9.39
C LEU A 172 -25.24 3.86 -7.91
N PHE A 173 -24.42 3.01 -7.29
CA PHE A 173 -24.53 2.70 -5.87
C PHE A 173 -24.45 3.98 -5.05
N TRP A 174 -23.40 4.79 -5.20
CA TRP A 174 -23.25 6.02 -4.42
C TRP A 174 -24.20 7.14 -4.83
N ARG A 175 -24.75 7.11 -6.03
CA ARG A 175 -25.75 8.09 -6.48
C ARG A 175 -27.10 7.85 -5.80
N TYR A 176 -27.50 6.58 -5.67
CA TYR A 176 -28.85 6.21 -5.27
C TYR A 176 -28.95 5.58 -3.88
N ARG A 177 -27.87 5.01 -3.35
CA ARG A 177 -27.82 4.50 -1.99
C ARG A 177 -27.31 5.57 -1.04
N TYR A 178 -28.04 5.74 0.06
CA TYR A 178 -27.57 6.52 1.19
C TYR A 178 -26.61 5.67 2.01
N ALA A 179 -25.40 6.16 2.24
CA ALA A 179 -24.52 5.60 3.27
C ALA A 179 -25.24 5.64 4.62
N HIS A 180 -25.31 4.49 5.30
CA HIS A 180 -25.86 4.43 6.64
C HIS A 180 -24.84 5.00 7.60
N LYS A 181 -25.12 6.20 8.12
CA LYS A 181 -24.28 6.82 9.15
C LYS A 181 -24.51 6.11 10.47
N SER A 182 -23.42 5.78 11.13
CA SER A 182 -23.41 4.85 12.26
C SER A 182 -22.66 5.39 13.47
N GLY A 183 -21.96 6.54 13.36
CA GLY A 183 -21.22 7.10 14.49
C GLY A 183 -20.80 8.56 14.35
N GLU A 184 -19.87 8.99 15.22
CA GLU A 184 -19.29 10.34 15.17
C GLU A 184 -18.34 10.52 13.97
N ILE A 185 -17.62 9.44 13.60
CA ILE A 185 -16.63 9.42 12.51
C ILE A 185 -17.28 9.79 11.17
N ASP A 186 -18.41 9.15 10.84
CA ASP A 186 -19.11 9.35 9.55
C ASP A 186 -20.17 10.45 9.58
N LYS A 187 -20.32 11.16 10.71
CA LYS A 187 -21.37 12.17 10.91
C LYS A 187 -21.37 13.25 9.83
N ASN A 188 -20.18 13.65 9.37
CA ASN A 188 -20.02 14.71 8.36
C ASN A 188 -19.72 14.20 6.94
N TRP A 189 -19.54 12.89 6.76
CA TRP A 189 -19.22 12.33 5.45
C TRP A 189 -20.34 12.53 4.43
N PRO A 190 -20.02 12.53 3.12
CA PRO A 190 -21.04 12.54 2.08
C PRO A 190 -21.98 11.34 2.24
N LYS A 191 -23.29 11.59 2.17
CA LYS A 191 -24.29 10.50 2.20
C LYS A 191 -24.40 9.76 0.87
N ARG A 192 -24.05 10.46 -0.22
CA ARG A 192 -24.19 10.03 -1.62
C ARG A 192 -23.39 10.95 -2.53
N TYR A 193 -23.12 10.52 -3.75
CA TYR A 193 -22.58 11.36 -4.81
C TYR A 193 -23.69 12.17 -5.50
N ASN A 194 -23.52 13.49 -5.57
CA ASN A 194 -24.56 14.39 -6.08
C ASN A 194 -24.40 14.79 -7.57
N GLY A 195 -23.30 14.43 -8.22
CA GLY A 195 -23.04 14.74 -9.64
C GLY A 195 -23.58 13.71 -10.66
N SER A 196 -23.29 13.95 -11.93
CA SER A 196 -23.51 13.02 -13.05
C SER A 196 -22.37 12.00 -13.16
N PHE A 197 -22.55 10.90 -13.90
CA PHE A 197 -21.47 9.96 -14.16
C PHE A 197 -20.27 10.63 -14.86
N ALA A 198 -20.51 11.53 -15.82
CA ALA A 198 -19.44 12.29 -16.47
C ALA A 198 -18.61 13.10 -15.46
N SER A 199 -19.26 13.74 -14.48
CA SER A 199 -18.55 14.41 -13.39
C SER A 199 -17.87 13.44 -12.43
N TYR A 200 -18.40 12.23 -12.25
CA TYR A 200 -17.83 11.22 -11.35
C TYR A 200 -16.43 10.80 -11.80
N ILE A 201 -16.25 10.68 -13.12
CA ILE A 201 -15.01 10.26 -13.77
C ILE A 201 -14.23 11.43 -14.40
N SER A 202 -14.51 12.68 -14.04
CA SER A 202 -13.81 13.83 -14.64
C SER A 202 -12.40 14.03 -14.08
N PHE A 203 -12.14 13.51 -12.88
CA PHE A 203 -10.84 13.51 -12.21
C PHE A 203 -10.10 14.87 -12.25
N GLU A 204 -10.80 15.96 -11.94
CA GLU A 204 -10.28 17.32 -12.13
C GLU A 204 -9.31 17.81 -11.03
N ARG A 205 -9.31 17.20 -9.84
CA ARG A 205 -8.49 17.65 -8.70
C ARG A 205 -7.16 16.92 -8.69
N GLN A 206 -6.10 17.62 -9.07
CA GLN A 206 -4.73 17.09 -9.01
C GLN A 206 -4.20 17.07 -7.57
N ILE A 207 -3.55 15.97 -7.20
CA ILE A 207 -2.74 15.83 -5.99
C ILE A 207 -1.33 15.40 -6.41
N ASP A 208 -0.35 16.22 -6.04
CA ASP A 208 1.06 15.91 -6.24
C ASP A 208 1.59 15.09 -5.05
N THR A 209 1.73 13.78 -5.19
CA THR A 209 2.23 12.92 -4.09
C THR A 209 3.62 13.30 -3.62
N LYS A 210 4.45 13.90 -4.48
CA LYS A 210 5.80 14.35 -4.14
C LYS A 210 5.80 15.39 -3.02
N THR A 211 4.73 16.19 -2.90
CA THR A 211 4.62 17.21 -1.85
C THR A 211 4.14 16.64 -0.52
N ILE A 212 3.64 15.40 -0.51
CA ILE A 212 3.14 14.69 0.68
C ILE A 212 4.19 13.73 1.22
N ILE A 213 4.99 13.11 0.33
CA ILE A 213 6.06 12.18 0.71
C ILE A 213 7.07 12.87 1.63
N LYS A 214 7.18 12.36 2.86
CA LYS A 214 8.20 12.75 3.83
C LYS A 214 9.46 11.93 3.59
N LYS A 215 10.65 12.51 3.84
CA LYS A 215 11.92 11.83 3.60
C LYS A 215 12.06 10.56 4.46
N GLU A 216 11.57 10.62 5.69
CA GLU A 216 11.49 9.50 6.61
C GLU A 216 10.50 8.41 6.19
N ASN A 217 9.63 8.65 5.22
CA ASN A 217 8.68 7.63 4.75
C ASN A 217 9.19 6.88 3.51
N ILE A 218 10.44 7.13 3.10
CA ILE A 218 11.11 6.43 2.00
C ILE A 218 12.03 5.35 2.57
N LEU A 219 11.77 4.10 2.20
CA LEU A 219 12.41 2.90 2.75
C LEU A 219 12.78 1.91 1.65
N THR A 220 13.60 0.93 1.99
CA THR A 220 13.91 -0.23 1.14
C THR A 220 13.69 -1.50 1.94
N GLY A 221 13.05 -2.50 1.35
CA GLY A 221 12.89 -3.81 1.97
C GLY A 221 11.83 -4.67 1.30
N LEU A 222 11.72 -5.93 1.76
CA LEU A 222 10.73 -6.89 1.26
C LEU A 222 9.49 -6.98 2.17
N ASP A 223 9.67 -6.87 3.48
CA ASP A 223 8.60 -6.98 4.48
C ASP A 223 7.81 -5.66 4.63
N VAL A 224 7.14 -5.27 3.55
CA VAL A 224 6.51 -3.95 3.38
C VAL A 224 5.53 -3.63 4.50
N SER A 225 4.62 -4.56 4.78
CA SER A 225 3.58 -4.38 5.79
C SER A 225 4.16 -4.13 7.18
N VAL A 226 5.22 -4.86 7.55
CA VAL A 226 5.88 -4.73 8.86
C VAL A 226 6.58 -3.38 8.97
N MET A 227 7.32 -2.99 7.92
CA MET A 227 8.01 -1.70 7.87
C MET A 227 7.04 -0.53 8.02
N ILE A 228 5.95 -0.52 7.25
CA ILE A 228 4.95 0.54 7.33
C ILE A 228 4.25 0.51 8.69
N GLN A 229 3.81 -0.66 9.18
CA GLN A 229 3.15 -0.77 10.48
C GLN A 229 4.01 -0.23 11.63
N SER A 230 5.32 -0.48 11.58
CA SER A 230 6.27 -0.01 12.59
C SER A 230 6.40 1.52 12.62
N ARG A 231 6.12 2.20 11.50
CA ARG A 231 6.26 3.66 11.34
C ARG A 231 4.92 4.38 11.48
N TYR A 232 3.89 3.84 10.85
CA TYR A 232 2.55 4.40 10.82
C TYR A 232 1.86 4.32 12.19
N GLY A 233 2.10 3.24 12.94
CA GLY A 233 1.60 3.07 14.30
C GLY A 233 0.12 2.72 14.42
N GLU A 234 -0.64 2.81 13.33
CA GLU A 234 -2.07 2.45 13.28
C GLU A 234 -2.31 1.21 12.41
N ASN A 235 -3.35 0.44 12.73
CA ASN A 235 -3.71 -0.74 11.93
C ASN A 235 -4.27 -0.31 10.58
N PHE A 236 -3.83 -0.96 9.50
CA PHE A 236 -4.40 -0.76 8.17
C PHE A 236 -4.63 -2.10 7.48
N LYS A 237 -5.45 -2.10 6.44
CA LYS A 237 -5.74 -3.31 5.68
C LYS A 237 -4.53 -3.73 4.83
N HIS A 238 -3.98 -4.90 5.13
CA HIS A 238 -2.91 -5.49 4.33
C HIS A 238 -3.42 -5.82 2.92
N LYS A 239 -2.62 -5.42 1.92
CA LYS A 239 -2.83 -5.74 0.50
C LYS A 239 -1.63 -6.54 0.00
N ILE A 240 -1.72 -7.04 -1.22
CA ILE A 240 -0.57 -7.67 -1.90
C ILE A 240 0.61 -6.69 -1.85
N GLU A 241 1.81 -7.15 -1.52
CA GLU A 241 2.97 -6.26 -1.32
C GLU A 241 3.68 -5.91 -2.62
N TRP A 242 3.75 -6.86 -3.56
CA TRP A 242 4.42 -6.70 -4.86
C TRP A 242 3.55 -7.30 -5.97
N PRO A 243 3.52 -6.69 -7.17
CA PRO A 243 2.65 -7.10 -8.27
C PRO A 243 3.06 -8.42 -8.93
#